data_AF-A0A357XYQ5-F1
#
_entry.id   AF-A0A357XYQ5-F1
#
_cell.length_a   1.000
_cell.length_b   1.000
_cell.length_c   1.000
_cell.angle_alpha   90.00
_cell.angle_beta   90.00
_cell.angle_gamma   90.00
#
_symmetry.space_group_name_H-M   'P 1'
#
loop_
_entity.id
_entity.type
_entity.pdbx_description
1 polymer ?
#
loop_
_entity_poly.entity_id
_entity_poly.type
_entity_poly.pdbx_seq_one_letter_code
_entity_poly.pdbx_strand_id
1 'polypeptide(L)'
;MKYVYCLIIPVFLLCGASAFGQSSRGAFVEEISNERSSFAVRVDVDRADRVYTRNDLLRATVDSSEDGYLYLFYRDAVGNVSVLFPNRFQKDNFVRKNEPVTVPADGSGFKIRIDAPFGDELLKAVVSKKPLAYIDTTSFTGADITPVGEGTAKSFSRAFPKVLEKEMPDWAEHQVRIRTVDSDTGPDRPSAPSTGGGKRFAVAIGISDYKDENINDLGICHIDAEKMLDVFTKHCGVEKDNMILLANDNATLANIRKIVKEELPRLTQPGDTVFLFWSGHGGRTDDGKREFLVPHDGTGKDIEGTMLMDEAFGRWIQELDGRKVLIVLDACHSGGQAARAKSGGARTLSGTLDDGDDWKPLRFAFARLAVAKDVGQKDAAMIASSTSAEVSFVRKERDLSVLTYYVLQSIEEAGNPLTHVQLCDEIKPLVARYVERNFSGKKQTVVMQDDMTEPLVLNPR
;
A
#
# COMPACT_ATOMS: atom_id res chain seq x y z
N MET A 1 43.36 8.54 0.69
CA MET A 1 41.91 8.45 0.99
C MET A 1 41.28 9.80 0.70
N LYS A 2 40.51 9.93 -0.40
CA LYS A 2 39.80 11.17 -0.72
C LYS A 2 38.40 11.08 -0.11
N TYR A 3 38.17 11.80 0.98
CA TYR A 3 36.81 12.10 1.44
C TYR A 3 36.19 13.07 0.43
N VAL A 4 35.09 12.67 -0.22
CA VAL A 4 34.30 13.60 -1.03
C VAL A 4 33.34 14.31 -0.07
N TYR A 5 33.42 15.64 -0.03
CA TYR A 5 32.51 16.51 0.69
C TYR A 5 31.34 16.86 -0.23
N CYS A 6 30.12 16.76 0.28
CA CYS A 6 28.93 17.28 -0.39
C CYS A 6 28.93 18.81 -0.23
N LEU A 7 29.74 19.51 -1.02
CA LEU A 7 29.74 20.98 -1.05
C LEU A 7 28.84 21.43 -2.19
N ILE A 8 27.54 21.58 -1.91
CA ILE A 8 26.62 22.29 -2.78
C ILE A 8 26.98 23.77 -2.68
N ILE A 9 27.67 24.32 -3.69
CA ILE A 9 28.01 25.74 -3.76
C ILE A 9 26.72 26.53 -4.04
N PRO A 10 26.26 27.42 -3.15
CA PRO A 10 25.14 28.31 -3.44
C PRO A 10 25.66 29.47 -4.29
N VAL A 11 25.23 29.55 -5.54
CA VAL A 11 25.37 30.77 -6.33
C VAL A 11 24.34 31.77 -5.80
N PHE A 12 24.79 32.74 -5.01
CA PHE A 12 23.99 33.88 -4.59
C PHE A 12 23.67 34.75 -5.82
N LEU A 13 22.39 34.88 -6.15
CA LEU A 13 21.88 36.05 -6.84
C LEU A 13 20.82 36.71 -5.96
N LEU A 14 21.14 37.93 -5.50
CA LEU A 14 20.23 38.84 -4.81
C LEU A 14 19.10 39.27 -5.75
N CYS A 15 17.84 38.99 -5.38
CA CYS A 15 16.75 39.97 -5.37
C CYS A 15 15.44 39.37 -4.82
N GLY A 16 14.91 39.99 -3.76
CA GLY A 16 13.50 40.42 -3.66
C GLY A 16 12.36 39.40 -3.61
N ALA A 17 11.78 39.27 -2.41
CA ALA A 17 10.35 39.14 -2.10
C ALA A 17 9.58 37.82 -2.39
N SER A 18 9.23 37.15 -1.29
CA SER A 18 7.93 36.54 -0.94
C SER A 18 7.11 35.76 -1.98
N ALA A 19 7.12 34.44 -1.83
CA ALA A 19 5.93 33.57 -1.68
C ALA A 19 6.42 32.15 -1.38
N PHE A 20 5.84 31.46 -0.40
CA PHE A 20 6.05 30.02 -0.17
C PHE A 20 5.49 29.24 -1.38
N GLY A 21 6.31 29.11 -2.42
CA GLY A 21 6.08 28.23 -3.55
C GLY A 21 6.78 26.91 -3.28
N GLN A 22 6.01 25.85 -3.05
CA GLN A 22 6.50 24.47 -3.10
C GLN A 22 7.24 24.29 -4.44
N SER A 23 8.52 23.92 -4.43
CA SER A 23 9.29 23.86 -5.66
C SER A 23 8.69 22.77 -6.57
N SER A 24 8.38 23.13 -7.82
CA SER A 24 7.77 22.24 -8.82
C SER A 24 8.64 21.01 -9.19
N ARG A 25 9.81 20.85 -8.56
CA ARG A 25 10.79 19.77 -8.78
C ARG A 25 10.56 18.60 -7.84
N GLY A 26 10.22 18.87 -6.57
CA GLY A 26 10.03 17.84 -5.56
C GLY A 26 8.69 17.10 -5.67
N ALA A 27 7.67 17.76 -6.23
CA ALA A 27 6.36 17.17 -6.52
C ALA A 27 6.43 16.06 -7.58
N PHE A 28 7.32 16.19 -8.58
CA PHE A 28 7.44 15.24 -9.68
C PHE A 28 7.76 13.80 -9.24
N VAL A 29 8.75 13.60 -8.37
CA VAL A 29 9.16 12.25 -7.95
C VAL A 29 8.02 11.57 -7.20
N GLU A 30 7.26 12.31 -6.40
CA GLU A 30 6.08 11.79 -5.71
C GLU A 30 4.92 11.50 -6.67
N GLU A 31 4.75 12.30 -7.73
CA GLU A 31 3.67 12.15 -8.72
C GLU A 31 3.85 10.98 -9.69
N ILE A 32 5.09 10.50 -9.91
CA ILE A 32 5.34 9.30 -10.73
C ILE A 32 4.82 8.07 -9.99
N SER A 33 3.62 7.59 -10.32
CA SER A 33 3.11 6.34 -9.77
C SER A 33 2.45 5.50 -10.86
N ASN A 34 2.71 4.20 -10.90
CA ASN A 34 2.05 3.32 -11.86
C ASN A 34 0.96 2.52 -11.18
N GLU A 35 -0.30 2.99 -11.23
CA GLU A 35 -1.34 2.30 -10.47
C GLU A 35 -1.65 0.85 -10.87
N ARG A 36 -1.15 0.45 -12.05
CA ARG A 36 -1.55 -0.75 -12.78
C ARG A 36 -0.39 -1.71 -12.98
N SER A 37 0.73 -1.53 -12.28
CA SER A 37 1.91 -2.40 -12.44
C SER A 37 1.56 -3.88 -12.20
N SER A 38 2.06 -4.76 -13.07
CA SER A 38 1.91 -6.21 -12.94
C SER A 38 2.92 -6.86 -11.99
N PHE A 39 3.91 -6.11 -11.52
CA PHE A 39 4.98 -6.57 -10.64
C PHE A 39 5.30 -5.53 -9.56
N ALA A 40 6.06 -5.91 -8.53
CA ALA A 40 6.45 -5.01 -7.46
C ALA A 40 7.93 -4.70 -7.49
N VAL A 41 8.26 -3.53 -6.96
CA VAL A 41 9.61 -3.07 -6.66
C VAL A 41 9.59 -2.61 -5.22
N ARG A 42 10.66 -2.78 -4.47
CA ARG A 42 10.82 -2.18 -3.15
C ARG A 42 12.14 -1.46 -3.10
N VAL A 43 12.14 -0.27 -2.50
CA VAL A 43 13.35 0.39 -2.01
C VAL A 43 13.24 0.47 -0.50
N ASP A 44 14.31 0.08 0.19
CA ASP A 44 14.45 0.15 1.64
C ASP A 44 15.77 0.83 2.00
N VAL A 45 15.92 1.24 3.25
CA VAL A 45 17.12 1.89 3.78
C VAL A 45 17.66 1.15 5.00
N ASP A 46 18.92 1.41 5.34
CA ASP A 46 19.66 0.68 6.38
C ASP A 46 19.29 1.04 7.83
N ARG A 47 18.31 1.92 8.03
CA ARG A 47 17.77 2.28 9.35
C ARG A 47 16.28 2.01 9.44
N ALA A 48 15.90 1.19 10.43
CA ALA A 48 14.51 0.82 10.67
C ALA A 48 13.61 2.01 11.04
N ASP A 49 14.15 2.98 11.80
CA ASP A 49 13.43 4.22 12.16
C ASP A 49 13.41 5.26 11.03
N ARG A 50 14.20 5.04 9.97
CA ARG A 50 14.35 5.93 8.81
C ARG A 50 14.80 7.34 9.19
N VAL A 51 15.45 7.50 10.35
CA VAL A 51 15.99 8.76 10.83
C VAL A 51 17.50 8.78 10.66
N TYR A 52 18.01 9.80 9.99
CA TYR A 52 19.43 10.01 9.80
C TYR A 52 19.85 11.38 10.34
N THR A 53 21.04 11.44 10.90
CA THR A 53 21.70 12.66 11.37
C THR A 53 22.82 13.06 10.43
N ARG A 54 23.33 14.29 10.58
CA ARG A 54 24.52 14.74 9.84
C ARG A 54 25.66 13.72 9.94
N ASN A 55 26.30 13.47 8.81
CA ASN A 55 27.39 12.51 8.61
C ASN A 55 27.01 11.04 8.63
N ASP A 56 25.76 10.69 8.95
CA ASP A 56 25.30 9.33 8.78
C ASP A 56 25.46 8.89 7.32
N LEU A 57 25.77 7.61 7.16
CA LEU A 57 25.91 7.00 5.86
C LEU A 57 24.59 6.34 5.53
N LEU A 58 23.99 6.74 4.42
CA LEU A 58 22.80 6.13 3.88
C LEU A 58 23.18 4.98 2.96
N ARG A 59 22.49 3.85 3.13
CA ARG A 59 22.53 2.72 2.20
C ARG A 59 21.11 2.30 1.85
N ALA A 60 20.82 2.28 0.55
CA ALA A 60 19.53 1.86 0.03
C ALA A 60 19.64 0.48 -0.61
N THR A 61 18.67 -0.38 -0.37
CA THR A 61 18.55 -1.69 -1.03
C THR A 61 17.29 -1.70 -1.87
N VAL A 62 17.42 -2.09 -3.13
CA VAL A 62 16.29 -2.21 -4.06
C VAL A 62 16.11 -3.64 -4.49
N ASP A 63 14.88 -4.15 -4.39
CA ASP A 63 14.47 -5.46 -4.89
C ASP A 63 13.34 -5.30 -5.91
N SER A 64 13.28 -6.22 -6.87
CA SER A 64 12.29 -6.26 -7.94
C SER A 64 11.78 -7.68 -8.09
N SER A 65 10.45 -7.86 -8.11
CA SER A 65 9.84 -9.19 -8.29
C SER A 65 9.97 -9.73 -9.72
N GLU A 66 10.71 -9.03 -10.58
CA GLU A 66 10.80 -9.22 -12.01
C GLU A 66 12.11 -8.63 -12.55
N ASP A 67 12.64 -9.22 -13.63
CA ASP A 67 13.77 -8.65 -14.37
C ASP A 67 13.40 -7.28 -14.98
N GLY A 68 14.34 -6.33 -14.97
CA GLY A 68 14.13 -5.01 -15.56
C GLY A 68 15.31 -4.05 -15.42
N TYR A 69 15.07 -2.77 -15.69
CA TYR A 69 16.06 -1.70 -15.65
C TYR A 69 15.71 -0.74 -14.50
N LEU A 70 16.58 -0.67 -13.51
CA LEU A 70 16.41 0.12 -12.29
C LEU A 70 16.93 1.55 -12.44
N TYR A 71 16.17 2.50 -11.91
CA TYR A 71 16.55 3.88 -11.69
C TYR A 71 16.24 4.23 -10.24
N LEU A 72 17.24 4.63 -9.46
CA LEU A 72 17.07 5.09 -8.08
C LEU A 72 17.25 6.60 -8.02
N PHE A 73 16.17 7.28 -7.69
CA PHE A 73 16.11 8.72 -7.49
C PHE A 73 16.17 9.05 -6.00
N TYR A 74 16.76 10.19 -5.68
CA TYR A 74 16.79 10.76 -4.34
C TYR A 74 16.36 12.21 -4.41
N ARG A 75 15.47 12.61 -3.50
CA ARG A 75 15.02 13.98 -3.32
C ARG A 75 15.44 14.48 -1.94
N ASP A 76 16.17 15.60 -1.93
CA ASP A 76 16.58 16.26 -0.70
C ASP A 76 15.45 17.08 -0.05
N ALA A 77 15.72 17.64 1.13
CA ALA A 77 14.74 18.37 1.95
C ALA A 77 14.21 19.68 1.31
N VAL A 78 14.92 20.22 0.30
CA VAL A 78 14.50 21.42 -0.44
C VAL A 78 13.88 21.09 -1.80
N GLY A 79 13.79 19.81 -2.14
CA GLY A 79 13.12 19.29 -3.32
C GLY A 79 14.01 19.14 -4.56
N ASN A 80 15.34 19.22 -4.44
CA ASN A 80 16.22 18.87 -5.55
C ASN A 80 16.24 17.36 -5.73
N VAL A 81 16.29 16.92 -6.99
CA VAL A 81 16.28 15.50 -7.35
C VAL A 81 17.64 15.12 -7.92
N SER A 82 18.16 13.97 -7.50
CA SER A 82 19.39 13.37 -8.01
C SER A 82 19.18 11.90 -8.35
N VAL A 83 19.98 11.40 -9.29
CA VAL A 83 20.04 9.97 -9.61
C VAL A 83 21.17 9.34 -8.82
N LEU A 84 20.83 8.34 -8.00
CA LEU A 84 21.76 7.51 -7.22
C LEU A 84 22.16 6.23 -7.95
N PHE A 85 21.29 5.71 -8.83
CA PHE A 85 21.54 4.52 -9.64
C PHE A 85 20.83 4.62 -11.00
N PRO A 86 21.51 4.27 -12.13
CA PRO A 86 22.92 3.90 -12.21
C PRO A 86 23.85 5.05 -11.84
N ASN A 87 25.10 4.74 -11.51
CA ASN A 87 26.14 5.71 -11.17
C ASN A 87 27.50 5.27 -11.73
N ARG A 88 28.56 6.04 -11.50
CA ARG A 88 29.90 5.72 -12.03
C ARG A 88 30.49 4.38 -11.56
N PHE A 89 30.05 3.88 -10.41
CA PHE A 89 30.53 2.65 -9.78
C PHE A 89 29.65 1.45 -10.16
N GLN A 90 28.35 1.67 -10.37
CA GLN A 90 27.35 0.69 -10.76
C GLN A 90 26.65 1.18 -12.03
N LYS A 91 27.24 0.87 -13.19
CA LYS A 91 26.82 1.45 -14.48
C LYS A 91 25.72 0.67 -15.18
N ASP A 92 25.76 -0.66 -15.07
CA ASP A 92 24.71 -1.52 -15.60
C ASP A 92 23.49 -1.38 -14.72
N ASN A 93 22.40 -0.90 -15.30
CA ASN A 93 21.16 -0.68 -14.57
C ASN A 93 20.16 -1.82 -14.73
N PHE A 94 20.53 -2.91 -15.41
CA PHE A 94 19.72 -4.12 -15.44
C PHE A 94 19.78 -4.84 -14.09
N VAL A 95 18.61 -5.22 -13.58
CA VAL A 95 18.43 -5.97 -12.33
C VAL A 95 17.67 -7.25 -12.61
N ARG A 96 18.04 -8.32 -11.91
CA ARG A 96 17.34 -9.61 -11.99
C ARG A 96 16.28 -9.73 -10.92
N LYS A 97 15.24 -10.48 -11.23
CA LYS A 97 14.17 -10.87 -10.32
C LYS A 97 14.74 -11.42 -9.02
N ASN A 98 14.33 -10.84 -7.90
CA ASN A 98 14.66 -11.26 -6.53
C ASN A 98 16.18 -11.31 -6.27
N GLU A 99 16.98 -10.51 -7.00
CA GLU A 99 18.40 -10.29 -6.74
C GLU A 99 18.60 -8.82 -6.28
N PRO A 100 18.57 -8.53 -4.97
CA PRO A 100 18.61 -7.16 -4.47
C PRO A 100 19.87 -6.41 -4.88
N VAL A 101 19.70 -5.15 -5.31
CA VAL A 101 20.79 -4.23 -5.60
C VAL A 101 20.94 -3.24 -4.47
N THR A 102 22.14 -3.18 -3.89
CA THR A 102 22.45 -2.18 -2.87
C THR A 102 23.22 -0.99 -3.43
N VAL A 103 22.82 0.21 -3.01
CA VAL A 103 23.38 1.49 -3.43
C VAL A 103 23.70 2.31 -2.17
N PRO A 104 24.99 2.59 -1.87
CA PRO A 104 26.18 2.13 -2.59
C PRO A 104 26.43 0.61 -2.49
N ALA A 105 27.06 0.04 -3.53
CA ALA A 105 27.56 -1.34 -3.49
C ALA A 105 28.59 -1.57 -2.37
N ASP A 106 28.63 -2.78 -1.83
CA ASP A 106 29.61 -3.17 -0.82
C ASP A 106 31.05 -3.05 -1.33
N GLY A 107 31.93 -2.53 -0.49
CA GLY A 107 33.32 -2.28 -0.85
C GLY A 107 33.52 -1.19 -1.91
N SER A 108 32.45 -0.58 -2.45
CA SER A 108 32.60 0.58 -3.31
C SER A 108 33.16 1.76 -2.51
N GLY A 109 34.05 2.54 -3.14
CA GLY A 109 34.53 3.81 -2.57
C GLY A 109 33.46 4.90 -2.49
N PHE A 110 32.23 4.60 -2.93
CA PHE A 110 31.08 5.48 -2.93
C PHE A 110 30.38 5.45 -1.58
N LYS A 111 30.05 6.63 -1.04
CA LYS A 111 29.31 6.79 0.22
C LYS A 111 28.29 7.90 0.04
N ILE A 112 27.04 7.65 0.41
CA ILE A 112 26.00 8.69 0.49
C ILE A 112 26.03 9.19 1.93
N ARG A 113 26.54 10.40 2.14
CA ARG A 113 26.65 11.02 3.46
C ARG A 113 25.56 12.06 3.60
N ILE A 114 24.78 11.98 4.68
CA ILE A 114 23.75 12.97 4.99
C ILE A 114 24.39 14.29 5.42
N ASP A 115 23.93 15.38 4.80
CA ASP A 115 24.36 16.75 5.06
C ASP A 115 23.18 17.71 4.83
N ALA A 116 23.32 18.97 5.24
CA ALA A 116 22.29 19.98 5.07
C ALA A 116 21.96 20.20 3.57
N PRO A 117 20.71 20.57 3.23
CA PRO A 117 19.60 20.90 4.12
C PRO A 117 18.89 19.66 4.69
N PHE A 118 18.44 19.76 5.94
CA PHE A 118 17.76 18.68 6.66
C PHE A 118 16.23 18.80 6.56
N GLY A 119 15.54 17.67 6.61
CA GLY A 119 14.08 17.61 6.63
C GLY A 119 13.54 16.29 6.10
N ASP A 120 12.38 16.37 5.43
CA ASP A 120 11.74 15.20 4.84
C ASP A 120 12.30 14.93 3.45
N GLU A 121 12.93 13.77 3.29
CA GLU A 121 13.60 13.35 2.07
C GLU A 121 12.98 12.05 1.54
N LEU A 122 13.26 11.72 0.28
CA LEU A 122 12.62 10.62 -0.41
C LEU A 122 13.61 9.89 -1.31
N LEU A 123 13.63 8.56 -1.22
CA LEU A 123 14.22 7.71 -2.24
C LEU A 123 13.10 7.06 -3.03
N LYS A 124 13.26 7.00 -4.35
CA LYS A 124 12.29 6.36 -5.24
C LYS A 124 12.99 5.44 -6.22
N ALA A 125 12.61 4.17 -6.19
CA ALA A 125 13.04 3.19 -7.18
C ALA A 125 11.98 3.08 -8.27
N VAL A 126 12.43 3.07 -9.52
CA VAL A 126 11.62 2.81 -10.70
C VAL A 126 12.29 1.66 -11.45
N VAL A 127 11.56 0.58 -11.73
CA VAL A 127 12.05 -0.51 -12.58
C VAL A 127 11.16 -0.60 -13.80
N SER A 128 11.75 -0.59 -14.99
CA SER A 128 11.04 -0.76 -16.26
C SER A 128 11.51 -2.01 -17.00
N LYS A 129 10.61 -2.68 -17.74
CA LYS A 129 10.93 -3.86 -18.54
C LYS A 129 11.82 -3.56 -19.74
N LYS A 130 11.82 -2.31 -20.20
CA LYS A 130 12.67 -1.79 -21.26
C LYS A 130 13.45 -0.58 -20.76
N PRO A 131 14.64 -0.28 -21.29
CA PRO A 131 15.35 0.95 -20.96
C PRO A 131 14.46 2.16 -21.25
N LEU A 132 14.44 3.14 -20.35
CA LEU A 132 13.62 4.34 -20.52
C LEU A 132 14.29 5.22 -21.56
N ALA A 133 13.73 5.28 -22.77
CA ALA A 133 14.35 5.92 -23.95
C ALA A 133 14.72 7.41 -23.75
N TYR A 134 14.11 8.09 -22.79
CA TYR A 134 14.35 9.51 -22.47
C TYR A 134 15.33 9.72 -21.31
N ILE A 135 15.80 8.63 -20.70
CA ILE A 135 16.86 8.64 -19.71
C ILE A 135 18.17 8.30 -20.41
N ASP A 136 18.99 9.32 -20.65
CA ASP A 136 20.37 9.08 -21.06
C ASP A 136 21.20 8.65 -19.85
N THR A 137 21.29 7.33 -19.63
CA THR A 137 22.11 6.75 -18.55
C THR A 137 23.60 7.06 -18.70
N THR A 138 24.08 7.41 -19.91
CA THR A 138 25.47 7.82 -20.09
C THR A 138 25.77 9.13 -19.39
N SER A 139 24.79 10.03 -19.30
CA SER A 139 24.88 11.27 -18.52
C SER A 139 24.95 11.03 -17.00
N PHE A 140 24.51 9.86 -16.52
CA PHE A 140 24.46 9.52 -15.08
C PHE A 140 25.67 8.71 -14.59
N THR A 141 26.35 8.03 -15.50
CA THR A 141 27.48 7.13 -15.18
C THR A 141 28.84 7.85 -15.13
N GLY A 142 28.86 9.16 -15.34
CA GLY A 142 30.05 10.01 -15.21
C GLY A 142 30.34 10.50 -13.78
N ALA A 143 29.35 10.44 -12.87
CA ALA A 143 29.42 10.98 -11.51
C ALA A 143 28.96 9.96 -10.46
N ASP A 144 29.29 10.23 -9.19
CA ASP A 144 28.87 9.45 -8.02
C ASP A 144 27.37 9.59 -7.78
N ILE A 145 26.89 10.85 -7.84
CA ILE A 145 25.50 11.26 -7.75
C ILE A 145 25.30 12.29 -8.85
N THR A 146 24.25 12.14 -9.65
CA THR A 146 23.99 13.07 -10.76
C THR A 146 22.78 13.95 -10.44
N PRO A 147 22.96 15.26 -10.21
CA PRO A 147 21.84 16.18 -10.04
C PRO A 147 20.98 16.25 -11.31
N VAL A 148 19.66 16.22 -11.15
CA VAL A 148 18.72 16.44 -12.25
C VAL A 148 18.50 17.95 -12.38
N GLY A 149 19.15 18.58 -13.36
CA GLY A 149 19.02 20.02 -13.63
C GLY A 149 17.59 20.43 -14.01
N GLU A 150 17.26 21.71 -13.89
CA GLU A 150 15.87 22.21 -14.03
C GLU A 150 15.23 21.94 -15.40
N GLY A 151 15.99 22.07 -16.49
CA GLY A 151 15.51 21.72 -17.84
C GLY A 151 15.25 20.23 -18.00
N THR A 152 16.12 19.40 -17.42
CA THR A 152 15.99 17.95 -17.37
C THR A 152 14.77 17.58 -16.53
N ALA A 153 14.63 18.09 -15.31
CA ALA A 153 13.48 17.87 -14.43
C ALA A 153 12.15 18.27 -15.08
N LYS A 154 12.09 19.39 -15.82
CA LYS A 154 10.89 19.81 -16.57
C LYS A 154 10.59 18.90 -17.77
N SER A 155 11.62 18.35 -18.41
CA SER A 155 11.47 17.43 -19.53
C SER A 155 11.00 16.06 -19.03
N PHE A 156 11.58 15.59 -17.92
CA PHE A 156 11.09 14.45 -17.15
C PHE A 156 9.65 14.66 -16.70
N SER A 157 9.29 15.76 -16.02
CA SER A 157 7.92 15.95 -15.52
C SER A 157 6.86 16.04 -16.63
N ARG A 158 7.20 16.59 -17.80
CA ARG A 158 6.27 16.70 -18.92
C ARG A 158 6.17 15.44 -19.76
N ALA A 159 7.28 14.74 -19.99
CA ALA A 159 7.34 13.58 -20.89
C ALA A 159 7.16 12.26 -20.14
N PHE A 160 7.71 12.14 -18.93
CA PHE A 160 7.83 10.86 -18.23
C PHE A 160 6.48 10.24 -17.87
N PRO A 161 5.50 10.93 -17.23
CA PRO A 161 4.19 10.33 -16.96
C PRO A 161 3.45 9.98 -18.25
N LYS A 162 3.46 10.87 -19.25
CA LYS A 162 2.74 10.68 -20.53
C LYS A 162 3.28 9.53 -21.38
N VAL A 163 4.59 9.30 -21.33
CA VAL A 163 5.25 8.20 -22.04
C VAL A 163 4.98 6.88 -21.31
N LEU A 164 5.13 6.87 -20.00
CA LEU A 164 4.89 5.68 -19.17
C LEU A 164 3.41 5.25 -19.16
N GLU A 165 2.46 6.20 -19.21
CA GLU A 165 1.04 5.90 -19.39
C GLU A 165 0.72 5.32 -20.77
N LYS A 166 1.45 5.76 -21.81
CA LYS A 166 1.22 5.32 -23.20
C LYS A 166 1.80 3.92 -23.49
N GLU A 167 2.79 3.46 -22.72
CA GLU A 167 3.45 2.16 -22.93
C GLU A 167 2.85 0.98 -22.11
N MET A 168 1.72 1.16 -21.40
CA MET A 168 1.07 0.11 -20.57
C MET A 168 1.99 -0.41 -19.42
N PRO A 169 1.64 -1.38 -18.53
CA PRO A 169 2.23 -1.52 -17.18
C PRO A 169 3.64 -2.16 -17.15
N ASP A 170 4.48 -1.86 -18.14
CA ASP A 170 5.85 -2.34 -18.30
C ASP A 170 6.82 -1.72 -17.28
N TRP A 171 6.34 -1.13 -16.18
CA TRP A 171 7.18 -0.57 -15.13
C TRP A 171 6.49 -0.57 -13.75
N ALA A 172 7.29 -0.60 -12.70
CA ALA A 172 6.86 -0.53 -11.31
C ALA A 172 7.70 0.49 -10.56
N GLU A 173 7.17 0.97 -9.44
CA GLU A 173 7.86 1.91 -8.58
C GLU A 173 7.54 1.66 -7.12
N HIS A 174 8.44 2.13 -6.26
CA HIS A 174 8.24 2.23 -4.83
C HIS A 174 9.10 3.35 -4.29
N GLN A 175 8.69 3.90 -3.16
CA GLN A 175 9.41 4.97 -2.51
C GLN A 175 9.55 4.74 -1.01
N VAL A 176 10.62 5.26 -0.43
CA VAL A 176 10.84 5.28 1.01
C VAL A 176 11.19 6.70 1.44
N ARG A 177 10.43 7.20 2.41
CA ARG A 177 10.68 8.50 3.05
C ARG A 177 11.64 8.32 4.20
N ILE A 178 12.57 9.27 4.32
CA ILE A 178 13.49 9.37 5.46
C ILE A 178 13.40 10.76 6.07
N ARG A 179 13.74 10.85 7.35
CA ARG A 179 13.87 12.11 8.07
C ARG A 179 15.35 12.37 8.28
N THR A 180 15.86 13.51 7.81
CA THR A 180 17.22 13.96 8.11
C THR A 180 17.19 15.09 9.13
N VAL A 181 18.14 15.10 10.06
CA VAL A 181 18.29 16.13 11.10
C VAL A 181 19.75 16.50 11.30
N ASP A 182 20.01 17.70 11.83
CA ASP A 182 21.38 18.17 12.06
C ASP A 182 22.09 17.39 13.18
N SER A 183 21.36 17.08 14.27
CA SER A 183 21.91 16.39 15.43
C SER A 183 20.88 15.50 16.12
N ASP A 184 21.38 14.50 16.84
CA ASP A 184 20.59 13.55 17.65
C ASP A 184 19.88 14.18 18.85
N THR A 185 20.15 15.44 19.18
CA THR A 185 19.66 16.11 20.39
C THR A 185 18.86 17.40 20.11
N GLY A 186 18.48 17.64 18.86
CA GLY A 186 17.70 18.82 18.45
C GLY A 186 16.19 18.68 18.64
N PRO A 187 15.44 19.80 18.66
CA PRO A 187 13.97 19.82 18.75
C PRO A 187 13.28 19.14 17.55
N ASP A 188 14.00 18.97 16.43
CA ASP A 188 13.48 18.39 15.19
C ASP A 188 13.62 16.86 15.11
N ARG A 189 14.27 16.22 16.10
CA ARG A 189 14.34 14.76 16.19
C ARG A 189 12.96 14.21 16.58
N PRO A 190 12.36 13.30 15.81
CA PRO A 190 11.20 12.55 16.27
C PRO A 190 11.56 11.86 17.59
N SER A 191 10.75 12.04 18.62
CA SER A 191 10.93 11.31 19.89
C SER A 191 11.16 9.83 19.56
N ALA A 192 12.26 9.26 20.10
CA ALA A 192 12.58 7.84 19.89
C ALA A 192 11.30 7.02 20.10
N PRO A 193 11.05 5.98 19.27
CA PRO A 193 9.85 5.17 19.38
C PRO A 193 9.67 4.82 20.85
N SER A 194 8.52 5.25 21.41
CA SER A 194 8.25 5.06 22.82
C SER A 194 8.46 3.60 23.17
N THR A 195 8.99 3.33 24.35
CA THR A 195 9.11 1.96 24.88
C THR A 195 7.73 1.30 25.10
N GLY A 196 6.63 2.03 24.90
CA GLY A 196 5.29 1.49 24.64
C GLY A 196 5.08 1.29 23.14
N GLY A 197 4.57 0.12 22.74
CA GLY A 197 4.40 -0.28 21.34
C GLY A 197 3.81 0.82 20.44
N GLY A 198 4.19 0.81 19.15
CA GLY A 198 3.79 1.84 18.18
C GLY A 198 2.29 2.12 18.16
N LYS A 199 1.92 3.32 17.71
CA LYS A 199 0.52 3.76 17.67
C LYS A 199 -0.30 2.83 16.79
N ARG A 200 -1.60 2.78 17.06
CA ARG A 200 -2.53 1.93 16.33
C ARG A 200 -3.58 2.79 15.66
N PHE A 201 -3.77 2.55 14.36
CA PHE A 201 -4.71 3.26 13.50
C PHE A 201 -5.71 2.27 12.90
N ALA A 202 -6.93 2.72 12.67
CA ALA A 202 -7.95 1.92 11.99
C ALA A 202 -8.67 2.72 10.93
N VAL A 203 -8.85 2.12 9.75
CA VAL A 203 -9.76 2.59 8.71
C VAL A 203 -10.79 1.52 8.44
N ALA A 204 -12.06 1.85 8.62
CA ALA A 204 -13.18 0.96 8.31
C ALA A 204 -13.98 1.54 7.15
N ILE A 205 -14.20 0.73 6.11
CA ILE A 205 -14.87 1.10 4.88
C ILE A 205 -16.09 0.20 4.71
N GLY A 206 -17.28 0.80 4.59
CA GLY A 206 -18.54 0.06 4.55
C GLY A 206 -19.52 0.64 3.52
N ILE A 207 -19.80 -0.10 2.45
CA ILE A 207 -20.67 0.39 1.37
C ILE A 207 -21.94 -0.45 1.28
N SER A 208 -23.03 0.19 1.70
CA SER A 208 -24.38 -0.34 1.61
C SER A 208 -25.16 0.25 0.45
N ASP A 209 -25.07 1.56 0.27
CA ASP A 209 -25.74 2.31 -0.80
C ASP A 209 -24.75 2.57 -1.94
N TYR A 210 -25.11 2.22 -3.17
CA TYR A 210 -24.32 2.46 -4.38
C TYR A 210 -24.99 3.49 -5.28
N LYS A 211 -24.21 4.48 -5.73
CA LYS A 211 -24.68 5.55 -6.60
C LYS A 211 -25.19 5.06 -7.96
N ASP A 212 -24.62 3.98 -8.49
CA ASP A 212 -25.07 3.37 -9.74
C ASP A 212 -26.23 2.41 -9.45
N GLU A 213 -27.44 2.77 -9.92
CA GLU A 213 -28.67 1.98 -9.77
C GLU A 213 -28.57 0.55 -10.37
N ASN A 214 -27.57 0.27 -11.21
CA ASN A 214 -27.31 -1.07 -11.74
C ASN A 214 -26.56 -1.97 -10.75
N ILE A 215 -26.04 -1.41 -9.67
CA ILE A 215 -25.38 -2.14 -8.58
C ILE A 215 -26.41 -2.27 -7.45
N ASN A 216 -26.69 -3.51 -7.05
CA ASN A 216 -27.67 -3.73 -5.99
C ASN A 216 -27.10 -3.31 -4.63
N ASP A 217 -27.86 -2.51 -3.89
CA ASP A 217 -27.54 -2.14 -2.51
C ASP A 217 -27.42 -3.34 -1.57
N LEU A 218 -26.65 -3.13 -0.51
CA LEU A 218 -26.43 -4.04 0.60
C LEU A 218 -27.01 -3.44 1.89
N GLY A 219 -27.63 -4.25 2.74
CA GLY A 219 -28.32 -3.71 3.92
C GLY A 219 -27.44 -3.37 5.13
N ILE A 220 -26.22 -3.93 5.21
CA ILE A 220 -25.49 -4.02 6.49
C ILE A 220 -24.02 -3.57 6.47
N CYS A 221 -23.45 -3.27 5.31
CA CYS A 221 -22.00 -3.08 5.19
C CYS A 221 -21.48 -1.83 5.90
N HIS A 222 -22.27 -0.75 5.93
CA HIS A 222 -21.95 0.44 6.75
C HIS A 222 -21.99 0.11 8.25
N ILE A 223 -22.94 -0.72 8.70
CA ILE A 223 -23.05 -1.17 10.09
C ILE A 223 -21.85 -2.04 10.47
N ASP A 224 -21.44 -2.97 9.59
CA ASP A 224 -20.23 -3.78 9.79
C ASP A 224 -19.01 -2.88 10.06
N ALA A 225 -18.81 -1.85 9.22
CA ALA A 225 -17.68 -0.94 9.34
C ALA A 225 -17.72 -0.12 10.64
N GLU A 226 -18.89 0.39 11.03
CA GLU A 226 -19.08 1.06 12.32
C GLU A 226 -18.74 0.15 13.50
N LYS A 227 -19.22 -1.10 13.50
CA LYS A 227 -18.98 -2.06 14.58
C LYS A 227 -17.53 -2.52 14.67
N MET A 228 -16.88 -2.72 13.54
CA MET A 228 -15.45 -3.03 13.49
C MET A 228 -14.60 -1.90 14.06
N LEU A 229 -14.92 -0.64 13.72
CA LEU A 229 -14.19 0.52 14.24
C LEU A 229 -14.38 0.66 15.76
N ASP A 230 -15.59 0.39 16.24
CA ASP A 230 -15.93 0.32 17.67
C ASP A 230 -15.06 -0.71 18.40
N VAL A 231 -14.93 -1.92 17.85
CA VAL A 231 -14.12 -2.99 18.46
C VAL A 231 -12.63 -2.67 18.42
N PHE A 232 -12.12 -2.12 17.32
CA PHE A 232 -10.72 -1.69 17.24
C PHE A 232 -10.39 -0.65 18.31
N THR A 233 -11.31 0.27 18.58
CA THR A 233 -11.14 1.31 19.59
C THR A 233 -11.24 0.75 21.01
N LYS A 234 -12.23 -0.08 21.29
CA LYS A 234 -12.51 -0.59 22.65
C LYS A 234 -11.57 -1.70 23.07
N HIS A 235 -11.10 -2.53 22.13
CA HIS A 235 -10.39 -3.77 22.43
C HIS A 235 -9.00 -3.84 21.79
N CYS A 236 -8.71 -3.09 20.72
CA CYS A 236 -7.45 -3.24 19.98
C CYS A 236 -6.43 -2.12 20.20
N GLY A 237 -6.71 -1.19 21.13
CA GLY A 237 -5.80 -0.10 21.49
C GLY A 237 -5.71 1.00 20.43
N VAL A 238 -6.70 1.11 19.53
CA VAL A 238 -6.80 2.25 18.60
C VAL A 238 -7.37 3.44 19.35
N GLU A 239 -6.66 4.56 19.35
CA GLU A 239 -7.13 5.80 19.97
C GLU A 239 -8.24 6.43 19.14
N LYS A 240 -9.10 7.23 19.79
CA LYS A 240 -10.23 7.86 19.11
C LYS A 240 -9.83 8.77 17.95
N ASP A 241 -8.69 9.44 18.08
CA ASP A 241 -8.17 10.34 17.05
C ASP A 241 -7.45 9.60 15.90
N ASN A 242 -7.25 8.28 16.04
CA ASN A 242 -6.56 7.43 15.07
C ASN A 242 -7.55 6.50 14.30
N MET A 243 -8.84 6.84 14.32
CA MET A 243 -9.90 6.06 13.65
C MET A 243 -10.51 6.84 12.48
N ILE A 244 -10.76 6.16 11.35
CA ILE A 244 -11.37 6.76 10.16
C ILE A 244 -12.49 5.83 9.67
N LEU A 245 -13.70 6.38 9.50
CA LEU A 245 -14.85 5.68 8.91
C LEU A 245 -15.17 6.26 7.53
N LEU A 246 -15.22 5.41 6.52
CA LEU A 246 -15.76 5.74 5.20
C LEU A 246 -16.99 4.87 4.93
N ALA A 247 -18.18 5.43 5.12
CA ALA A 247 -19.44 4.74 4.90
C ALA A 247 -20.23 5.36 3.75
N ASN A 248 -20.84 4.52 2.90
CA ASN A 248 -21.74 4.92 1.81
C ASN A 248 -21.19 6.08 0.96
N ASP A 249 -21.89 7.22 0.89
CA ASP A 249 -21.53 8.40 0.11
C ASP A 249 -20.14 8.98 0.41
N ASN A 250 -19.57 8.68 1.59
CA ASN A 250 -18.20 9.04 1.93
C ASN A 250 -17.16 8.03 1.40
N ALA A 251 -17.55 6.79 1.08
CA ALA A 251 -16.70 5.72 0.56
C ALA A 251 -16.56 5.77 -0.97
N THR A 252 -16.32 6.95 -1.53
CA THR A 252 -15.97 7.13 -2.95
C THR A 252 -14.54 6.67 -3.23
N LEU A 253 -14.23 6.30 -4.48
CA LEU A 253 -12.86 5.93 -4.86
C LEU A 253 -11.86 7.05 -4.52
N ALA A 254 -12.25 8.31 -4.73
CA ALA A 254 -11.42 9.47 -4.44
C ALA A 254 -11.12 9.61 -2.94
N ASN A 255 -12.12 9.45 -2.08
CA ASN A 255 -11.93 9.52 -0.63
C ASN A 255 -11.12 8.33 -0.10
N ILE A 256 -11.39 7.12 -0.59
CA ILE A 256 -10.63 5.93 -0.21
C ILE A 256 -9.16 6.09 -0.61
N ARG A 257 -8.88 6.56 -1.84
CA ARG A 257 -7.51 6.87 -2.28
C ARG A 257 -6.86 7.89 -1.36
N LYS A 258 -7.52 9.02 -1.10
CA LYS A 258 -7.00 10.07 -0.23
C LYS A 258 -6.60 9.52 1.15
N ILE A 259 -7.50 8.78 1.81
CA ILE A 259 -7.23 8.23 3.14
C ILE A 259 -6.13 7.16 3.10
N VAL A 260 -6.30 6.12 2.28
CA VAL A 260 -5.46 4.92 2.34
C VAL A 260 -4.09 5.15 1.71
N LYS A 261 -4.04 5.82 0.55
CA LYS A 261 -2.79 6.07 -0.18
C LYS A 261 -2.05 7.31 0.33
N GLU A 262 -2.76 8.39 0.63
CA GLU A 262 -2.11 9.69 0.82
C GLU A 262 -1.97 10.11 2.29
N GLU A 263 -2.97 9.83 3.12
CA GLU A 263 -2.99 10.26 4.53
C GLU A 263 -2.39 9.21 5.47
N LEU A 264 -2.78 7.94 5.37
CA LEU A 264 -2.28 6.89 6.27
C LEU A 264 -0.74 6.80 6.33
N PRO A 265 0.01 6.81 5.21
CA PRO A 265 1.48 6.79 5.28
C PRO A 265 2.09 8.03 5.96
N ARG A 266 1.35 9.16 6.00
CA ARG A 266 1.77 10.41 6.66
C ARG A 266 1.37 10.47 8.13
N LEU A 267 0.22 9.89 8.48
CA LEU A 267 -0.31 9.86 9.84
C LEU A 267 0.38 8.82 10.72
N THR A 268 0.96 7.79 10.09
CA THR A 268 1.67 6.70 10.77
C THR A 268 3.18 6.78 10.55
N GLN A 269 3.94 6.03 11.34
CA GLN A 269 5.39 5.86 11.22
C GLN A 269 5.78 4.37 11.30
N PRO A 270 6.98 3.98 10.84
CA PRO A 270 7.49 2.63 11.07
C PRO A 270 7.38 2.22 12.55
N GLY A 271 6.92 0.99 12.80
CA GLY A 271 6.59 0.47 14.13
C GLY A 271 5.13 0.60 14.54
N ASP A 272 4.34 1.46 13.87
CA ASP A 272 2.90 1.56 14.10
C ASP A 272 2.13 0.34 13.54
N THR A 273 0.90 0.18 13.99
CA THR A 273 -0.05 -0.83 13.49
C THR A 273 -1.21 -0.16 12.75
N VAL A 274 -1.59 -0.70 11.60
CA VAL A 274 -2.72 -0.24 10.80
C VAL A 274 -3.71 -1.38 10.61
N PHE A 275 -4.97 -1.16 11.02
CA PHE A 275 -6.10 -2.03 10.74
C PHE A 275 -6.90 -1.46 9.57
N LEU A 276 -7.13 -2.25 8.54
CA LEU A 276 -8.00 -1.91 7.41
C LEU A 276 -9.17 -2.89 7.36
N PHE A 277 -10.38 -2.38 7.41
CA PHE A 277 -11.59 -3.18 7.27
C PHE A 277 -12.37 -2.74 6.03
N TRP A 278 -12.85 -3.70 5.24
CA TRP A 278 -13.75 -3.47 4.11
C TRP A 278 -14.97 -4.37 4.22
N SER A 279 -16.18 -3.81 4.15
CA SER A 279 -17.42 -4.53 3.88
C SER A 279 -18.14 -3.92 2.69
N GLY A 280 -18.44 -4.73 1.68
CA GLY A 280 -19.08 -4.26 0.45
C GLY A 280 -19.08 -5.29 -0.67
N HIS A 281 -19.27 -4.82 -1.89
CA HIS A 281 -19.11 -5.63 -3.10
C HIS A 281 -17.64 -5.73 -3.52
N GLY A 282 -17.34 -6.89 -4.13
CA GLY A 282 -16.12 -7.15 -4.87
C GLY A 282 -16.46 -7.85 -6.18
N GLY A 283 -15.53 -7.86 -7.12
CA GLY A 283 -15.73 -8.41 -8.44
C GLY A 283 -14.43 -8.77 -9.16
N ARG A 284 -14.59 -9.23 -10.39
CA ARG A 284 -13.49 -9.61 -11.29
C ARG A 284 -13.74 -8.99 -12.65
N THR A 285 -12.66 -8.67 -13.35
CA THR A 285 -12.74 -8.25 -14.76
C THR A 285 -13.27 -9.39 -15.62
N ASP A 286 -13.83 -9.07 -16.79
CA ASP A 286 -14.45 -10.05 -17.70
C ASP A 286 -13.50 -11.17 -18.13
N ASP A 287 -12.20 -10.87 -18.23
CA ASP A 287 -11.16 -11.86 -18.54
C ASP A 287 -10.76 -12.74 -17.34
N GLY A 288 -11.33 -12.49 -16.17
CA GLY A 288 -11.06 -13.16 -14.91
C GLY A 288 -9.65 -12.93 -14.37
N LYS A 289 -8.84 -12.06 -14.97
CA LYS A 289 -7.43 -11.91 -14.60
C LYS A 289 -7.19 -11.00 -13.41
N ARG A 290 -8.06 -10.00 -13.24
CA ARG A 290 -7.94 -8.96 -12.22
C ARG A 290 -9.19 -8.90 -11.38
N GLU A 291 -9.02 -8.42 -10.16
CA GLU A 291 -10.07 -8.34 -9.17
C GLU A 291 -10.18 -6.91 -8.64
N PHE A 292 -11.35 -6.54 -8.12
CA PHE A 292 -11.61 -5.18 -7.66
C PHE A 292 -12.63 -5.14 -6.52
N LEU A 293 -12.55 -4.08 -5.72
CA LEU A 293 -13.62 -3.69 -4.78
C LEU A 293 -14.43 -2.55 -5.39
N VAL A 294 -15.69 -2.44 -4.96
CA VAL A 294 -16.64 -1.47 -5.51
C VAL A 294 -16.86 -0.33 -4.51
N PRO A 295 -16.30 0.86 -4.76
CA PRO A 295 -16.63 2.08 -4.01
C PRO A 295 -18.09 2.51 -4.24
N HIS A 296 -18.58 3.43 -3.43
CA HIS A 296 -19.95 3.96 -3.56
C HIS A 296 -20.24 4.54 -4.95
N ASP A 297 -19.26 5.22 -5.56
CA ASP A 297 -19.35 5.81 -6.89
C ASP A 297 -18.87 4.88 -8.02
N GLY A 298 -18.62 3.60 -7.73
CA GLY A 298 -18.28 2.59 -8.71
C GLY A 298 -19.39 2.37 -9.75
N THR A 299 -19.02 2.16 -11.01
CA THR A 299 -19.98 1.86 -12.09
C THR A 299 -19.47 0.77 -13.03
N GLY A 300 -20.37 -0.10 -13.47
CA GLY A 300 -20.06 -1.13 -14.48
C GLY A 300 -19.69 -0.54 -15.86
N LYS A 301 -19.91 0.76 -16.09
CA LYS A 301 -19.55 1.45 -17.33
C LYS A 301 -18.06 1.75 -17.46
N ASP A 302 -17.36 1.88 -16.35
CA ASP A 302 -15.93 2.19 -16.28
C ASP A 302 -15.28 1.49 -15.08
N ILE A 303 -15.08 0.18 -15.21
CA ILE A 303 -14.48 -0.64 -14.15
C ILE A 303 -13.08 -0.12 -13.79
N GLU A 304 -12.26 0.20 -14.79
CA GLU A 304 -10.87 0.62 -14.59
C GLU A 304 -10.72 1.99 -13.92
N GLY A 305 -11.66 2.90 -14.13
CA GLY A 305 -11.62 4.26 -13.61
C GLY A 305 -12.36 4.44 -12.29
N THR A 306 -13.32 3.56 -11.96
CA THR A 306 -14.25 3.76 -10.83
C THR A 306 -14.19 2.67 -9.77
N MET A 307 -13.56 1.53 -10.04
CA MET A 307 -13.35 0.47 -9.05
C MET A 307 -11.97 0.57 -8.40
N LEU A 308 -11.84 0.03 -7.19
CA LEU A 308 -10.54 -0.14 -6.54
C LEU A 308 -9.92 -1.47 -6.99
N MET A 309 -9.04 -1.39 -7.98
CA MET A 309 -8.34 -2.56 -8.53
C MET A 309 -7.34 -3.16 -7.53
N ASP A 310 -7.16 -4.48 -7.57
CA ASP A 310 -6.20 -5.23 -6.73
C ASP A 310 -4.76 -4.69 -6.82
N GLU A 311 -4.30 -4.31 -8.02
CA GLU A 311 -2.99 -3.72 -8.27
C GLU A 311 -2.83 -2.33 -7.63
N ALA A 312 -3.90 -1.56 -7.59
CA ALA A 312 -3.92 -0.26 -6.95
C ALA A 312 -3.84 -0.45 -5.44
N PHE A 313 -4.71 -1.31 -4.89
CA PHE A 313 -4.80 -1.57 -3.46
C PHE A 313 -3.50 -2.15 -2.90
N GLY A 314 -2.94 -3.20 -3.51
CA GLY A 314 -1.68 -3.81 -3.05
C GLY A 314 -0.51 -2.83 -2.96
N ARG A 315 -0.42 -1.87 -3.89
CA ARG A 315 0.63 -0.84 -3.83
C ARG A 315 0.35 0.25 -2.79
N TRP A 316 -0.91 0.60 -2.55
CA TRP A 316 -1.22 1.47 -1.41
C TRP A 316 -0.84 0.83 -0.07
N ILE A 317 -1.00 -0.49 0.06
CA ILE A 317 -0.51 -1.23 1.24
C ILE A 317 1.02 -1.22 1.30
N GLN A 318 1.71 -1.29 0.17
CA GLN A 318 3.16 -1.21 0.11
C GLN A 318 3.70 0.13 0.67
N GLU A 319 3.00 1.24 0.47
CA GLU A 319 3.37 2.55 1.05
C GLU A 319 3.33 2.56 2.59
N LEU A 320 2.71 1.56 3.23
CA LEU A 320 2.71 1.36 4.68
C LEU A 320 3.90 0.53 5.16
N ASP A 321 4.98 0.44 4.37
CA ASP A 321 6.19 -0.26 4.76
C ASP A 321 6.74 0.20 6.12
N GLY A 322 7.22 -0.78 6.89
CA GLY A 322 7.64 -0.62 8.28
C GLY A 322 6.50 -0.61 9.31
N ARG A 323 5.23 -0.60 8.90
CA ARG A 323 4.07 -0.78 9.81
C ARG A 323 3.60 -2.23 9.80
N LYS A 324 2.97 -2.66 10.89
CA LYS A 324 2.18 -3.90 10.93
C LYS A 324 0.80 -3.63 10.35
N VAL A 325 0.41 -4.30 9.27
CA VAL A 325 -0.88 -4.04 8.58
C VAL A 325 -1.76 -5.29 8.66
N LEU A 326 -2.93 -5.18 9.28
CA LEU A 326 -3.96 -6.22 9.23
C LEU A 326 -5.14 -5.74 8.40
N ILE A 327 -5.47 -6.51 7.36
CA ILE A 327 -6.58 -6.24 6.45
C ILE A 327 -7.67 -7.30 6.69
N VAL A 328 -8.91 -6.88 6.87
CA VAL A 328 -10.07 -7.77 6.98
C VAL A 328 -11.07 -7.42 5.87
N LEU A 329 -11.31 -8.36 4.97
CA LEU A 329 -12.14 -8.17 3.78
C LEU A 329 -13.43 -9.00 3.83
N ASP A 330 -14.54 -8.32 4.04
CA ASP A 330 -15.90 -8.83 3.87
C ASP A 330 -16.49 -8.42 2.51
N ALA A 331 -15.89 -8.94 1.45
CA ALA A 331 -16.39 -8.79 0.09
C ALA A 331 -16.50 -10.14 -0.61
N CYS A 332 -17.53 -10.31 -1.43
CA CYS A 332 -17.74 -11.49 -2.25
C CYS A 332 -16.89 -11.41 -3.54
N HIS A 333 -16.48 -12.56 -4.08
CA HIS A 333 -15.70 -12.65 -5.34
C HIS A 333 -16.44 -13.27 -6.53
N SER A 334 -17.70 -13.66 -6.37
CA SER A 334 -18.46 -14.27 -7.47
C SER A 334 -19.07 -13.21 -8.39
N GLY A 335 -18.53 -13.12 -9.61
CA GLY A 335 -19.18 -12.43 -10.71
C GLY A 335 -20.69 -12.75 -10.75
N GLY A 336 -21.51 -11.72 -10.61
CA GLY A 336 -22.98 -11.78 -10.69
C GLY A 336 -23.73 -12.48 -9.53
N GLN A 337 -23.18 -13.50 -8.89
CA GLN A 337 -23.88 -14.29 -7.86
C GLN A 337 -23.83 -13.65 -6.46
N ALA A 338 -22.80 -12.84 -6.18
CA ALA A 338 -22.61 -12.09 -4.93
C ALA A 338 -23.81 -11.21 -4.58
N ALA A 339 -24.39 -10.56 -5.59
CA ALA A 339 -25.53 -9.67 -5.42
C ALA A 339 -26.71 -10.40 -4.77
N ARG A 340 -27.08 -11.61 -5.20
CA ARG A 340 -28.26 -12.33 -4.68
C ARG A 340 -28.13 -12.77 -3.22
N ALA A 341 -26.93 -13.11 -2.76
CA ALA A 341 -26.69 -13.60 -1.41
C ALA A 341 -26.57 -12.47 -0.37
N LYS A 342 -26.15 -11.27 -0.77
CA LYS A 342 -26.17 -10.07 0.10
C LYS A 342 -27.40 -9.16 -0.09
N SER A 343 -28.12 -9.23 -1.23
CA SER A 343 -29.31 -8.38 -1.53
C SER A 343 -30.67 -9.02 -1.29
N GLY A 344 -30.74 -10.30 -0.94
CA GLY A 344 -32.01 -10.95 -0.60
C GLY A 344 -32.98 -11.19 -1.78
N GLY A 345 -32.52 -11.15 -3.04
CA GLY A 345 -33.29 -11.69 -4.18
C GLY A 345 -33.47 -10.81 -5.43
N ALA A 346 -32.63 -9.80 -5.69
CA ALA A 346 -32.75 -8.96 -6.89
C ALA A 346 -31.85 -9.40 -8.08
N ARG A 347 -32.21 -8.97 -9.30
CA ARG A 347 -31.65 -9.40 -10.60
C ARG A 347 -30.16 -9.01 -10.76
N THR A 348 -29.47 -9.84 -11.55
CA THR A 348 -28.02 -9.99 -11.67
C THR A 348 -27.46 -9.24 -12.88
N LEU A 349 -26.28 -8.61 -12.74
CA LEU A 349 -25.41 -8.33 -13.89
C LEU A 349 -24.90 -9.66 -14.45
N SER A 350 -25.32 -9.97 -15.67
CA SER A 350 -25.06 -11.23 -16.36
C SER A 350 -23.58 -11.36 -16.74
N GLY A 351 -22.89 -12.33 -16.12
CA GLY A 351 -21.65 -12.92 -16.61
C GLY A 351 -21.62 -14.40 -16.23
N THR A 352 -21.50 -15.27 -17.23
CA THR A 352 -21.34 -16.72 -17.04
C THR A 352 -19.97 -17.00 -16.42
N LEU A 353 -19.94 -17.63 -15.25
CA LEU A 353 -18.73 -18.20 -14.67
C LEU A 353 -18.61 -19.65 -15.12
N ASP A 354 -17.41 -20.01 -15.58
CA ASP A 354 -16.98 -21.37 -15.90
C ASP A 354 -16.71 -22.12 -14.57
N ASP A 355 -17.37 -23.25 -14.35
CA ASP A 355 -17.27 -24.09 -13.14
C ASP A 355 -16.00 -24.97 -13.16
N GLY A 356 -14.87 -24.38 -13.54
CA GLY A 356 -13.57 -25.04 -13.62
C GLY A 356 -12.86 -25.13 -12.27
N ASP A 357 -12.60 -26.36 -11.85
CA ASP A 357 -11.85 -26.82 -10.68
C ASP A 357 -10.61 -25.95 -10.33
N ASP A 358 -10.65 -25.17 -9.25
CA ASP A 358 -9.46 -24.61 -8.60
C ASP A 358 -9.81 -23.99 -7.22
N TRP A 359 -9.40 -24.67 -6.15
CA TRP A 359 -9.52 -24.27 -4.74
C TRP A 359 -8.69 -23.03 -4.35
N LYS A 360 -8.31 -22.18 -5.30
CA LYS A 360 -7.33 -21.11 -5.08
C LYS A 360 -7.91 -20.02 -4.15
N PRO A 361 -7.17 -19.57 -3.12
CA PRO A 361 -7.56 -18.42 -2.32
C PRO A 361 -7.70 -17.17 -3.21
N LEU A 362 -8.37 -16.14 -2.69
CA LEU A 362 -8.59 -14.86 -3.39
C LEU A 362 -7.30 -14.36 -4.04
N ARG A 363 -7.30 -14.07 -5.35
CA ARG A 363 -6.12 -13.47 -6.01
C ARG A 363 -5.93 -11.99 -5.60
N PHE A 364 -7.02 -11.38 -5.14
CA PHE A 364 -7.37 -9.98 -4.86
C PHE A 364 -6.32 -9.13 -4.15
N ALA A 365 -5.56 -9.76 -3.29
CA ALA A 365 -4.48 -9.10 -2.60
C ALA A 365 -3.51 -10.15 -2.08
N PHE A 366 -3.89 -11.43 -1.94
CA PHE A 366 -2.93 -12.48 -1.58
C PHE A 366 -1.76 -12.56 -2.56
N ALA A 367 -2.02 -12.56 -3.87
CA ALA A 367 -0.92 -12.62 -4.84
C ALA A 367 -0.10 -11.33 -4.83
N ARG A 368 -0.73 -10.16 -4.62
CA ARG A 368 -0.03 -8.87 -4.62
C ARG A 368 0.67 -8.56 -3.30
N LEU A 369 0.12 -8.97 -2.16
CA LEU A 369 0.73 -8.98 -0.84
C LEU A 369 1.85 -10.01 -0.79
N ALA A 370 1.68 -11.20 -1.37
CA ALA A 370 2.75 -12.18 -1.51
C ALA A 370 3.89 -11.66 -2.39
N VAL A 371 3.58 -11.01 -3.52
CA VAL A 371 4.59 -10.33 -4.34
C VAL A 371 5.22 -9.17 -3.55
N ALA A 372 4.45 -8.42 -2.77
CA ALA A 372 4.96 -7.36 -1.89
C ALA A 372 5.91 -7.94 -0.81
N LYS A 373 5.61 -9.11 -0.25
CA LYS A 373 6.49 -9.86 0.66
C LYS A 373 7.76 -10.32 -0.03
N ASP A 374 7.65 -10.88 -1.23
CA ASP A 374 8.80 -11.33 -2.01
C ASP A 374 9.75 -10.17 -2.25
N VAL A 375 9.23 -8.95 -2.45
CA VAL A 375 10.06 -7.74 -2.53
C VAL A 375 10.32 -7.08 -1.19
N GLY A 376 9.79 -7.58 -0.07
CA GLY A 376 10.24 -7.21 1.28
C GLY A 376 9.21 -6.55 2.21
N GLN A 377 7.94 -6.35 1.86
CA GLN A 377 6.88 -5.92 2.80
C GLN A 377 6.60 -7.03 3.81
N LYS A 378 7.29 -7.01 4.95
CA LYS A 378 7.38 -8.18 5.86
C LYS A 378 6.28 -8.29 6.91
N ASP A 379 5.42 -7.29 7.08
CA ASP A 379 4.48 -7.25 8.20
C ASP A 379 3.05 -6.91 7.79
N ALA A 380 2.50 -7.67 6.86
CA ALA A 380 1.10 -7.59 6.47
C ALA A 380 0.38 -8.93 6.61
N ALA A 381 -0.88 -8.91 7.02
CA ALA A 381 -1.77 -10.07 6.98
C ALA A 381 -3.13 -9.64 6.44
N MET A 382 -3.81 -10.55 5.76
CA MET A 382 -5.14 -10.32 5.22
C MET A 382 -6.04 -11.50 5.51
N ILE A 383 -7.15 -11.25 6.20
CA ILE A 383 -8.23 -12.22 6.43
C ILE A 383 -9.37 -11.86 5.50
N ALA A 384 -9.87 -12.82 4.72
CA ALA A 384 -10.99 -12.59 3.83
C ALA A 384 -12.12 -13.59 4.05
N SER A 385 -13.34 -13.08 3.83
CA SER A 385 -14.59 -13.75 4.16
C SER A 385 -14.87 -15.04 3.39
N SER A 386 -14.34 -15.21 2.18
CA SER A 386 -14.57 -16.39 1.33
C SER A 386 -13.39 -16.65 0.38
N THR A 387 -13.37 -17.83 -0.24
CA THR A 387 -12.52 -18.08 -1.44
C THR A 387 -13.07 -17.36 -2.67
N SER A 388 -12.34 -17.40 -3.80
CA SER A 388 -12.76 -16.72 -5.03
C SER A 388 -13.96 -17.39 -5.71
N ALA A 389 -14.26 -18.64 -5.33
CA ALA A 389 -15.39 -19.42 -5.83
C ALA A 389 -16.65 -19.31 -4.95
N GLU A 390 -16.54 -18.68 -3.79
CA GLU A 390 -17.59 -18.65 -2.78
C GLU A 390 -18.18 -17.24 -2.60
N VAL A 391 -19.23 -17.16 -1.79
CA VAL A 391 -19.94 -15.91 -1.50
C VAL A 391 -19.87 -15.62 0.00
N SER A 392 -19.78 -14.34 0.34
CA SER A 392 -19.83 -13.85 1.71
C SER A 392 -21.27 -13.53 2.10
N PHE A 393 -21.75 -14.11 3.20
CA PHE A 393 -23.16 -14.04 3.59
C PHE A 393 -23.43 -12.96 4.65
N VAL A 394 -24.64 -12.42 4.59
CA VAL A 394 -25.26 -11.68 5.70
C VAL A 394 -25.93 -12.68 6.63
N ARG A 395 -25.84 -12.46 7.95
CA ARG A 395 -26.54 -13.29 8.93
C ARG A 395 -28.06 -13.27 8.69
N LYS A 396 -28.76 -14.35 9.05
CA LYS A 396 -30.23 -14.44 8.98
C LYS A 396 -30.91 -13.38 9.84
N GLU A 397 -30.25 -12.98 10.91
CA GLU A 397 -30.65 -11.94 11.85
C GLU A 397 -30.59 -10.54 11.22
N ARG A 398 -29.86 -10.37 10.11
CA ARG A 398 -29.70 -9.11 9.37
C ARG A 398 -29.11 -7.97 10.20
N ASP A 399 -28.34 -8.33 11.22
CA ASP A 399 -27.62 -7.42 12.10
C ASP A 399 -26.22 -7.12 11.57
N LEU A 400 -25.52 -8.15 11.09
CA LEU A 400 -24.13 -8.10 10.61
C LEU A 400 -23.89 -9.14 9.51
N SER A 401 -22.77 -8.99 8.80
CA SER A 401 -22.25 -10.10 8.00
C SER A 401 -21.75 -11.26 8.88
N VAL A 402 -21.68 -12.47 8.30
CA VAL A 402 -21.25 -13.67 9.05
C VAL A 402 -19.79 -13.57 9.50
N LEU A 403 -18.88 -13.10 8.62
CA LEU A 403 -17.48 -12.91 9.00
C LEU A 403 -17.37 -11.83 10.09
N THR A 404 -17.93 -10.64 9.85
CA THR A 404 -17.83 -9.52 10.78
C THR A 404 -18.32 -9.92 12.17
N TYR A 405 -19.48 -10.57 12.27
CA TYR A 405 -19.99 -11.03 13.56
C TYR A 405 -18.99 -11.89 14.33
N TYR A 406 -18.40 -12.91 13.70
CA TYR A 406 -17.47 -13.79 14.40
C TYR A 406 -16.12 -13.12 14.69
N VAL A 407 -15.68 -12.16 13.86
CA VAL A 407 -14.50 -11.35 14.15
C VAL A 407 -14.74 -10.49 15.40
N LEU A 408 -15.87 -9.77 15.46
CA LEU A 408 -16.23 -8.96 16.63
C LEU A 408 -16.35 -9.83 17.87
N GLN A 409 -17.08 -10.95 17.78
CA GLN A 409 -17.29 -11.88 18.88
C GLN A 409 -15.97 -12.39 19.47
N SER A 410 -15.07 -12.90 18.62
CA SER A 410 -13.77 -13.42 19.10
C SER A 410 -12.94 -12.33 19.77
N ILE A 411 -12.93 -11.10 19.25
CA ILE A 411 -12.15 -10.00 19.86
C ILE A 411 -12.77 -9.55 21.20
N GLU A 412 -14.09 -9.39 21.26
CA GLU A 412 -14.81 -8.91 22.45
C GLU A 412 -14.77 -9.93 23.60
N GLU A 413 -14.85 -11.23 23.28
CA GLU A 413 -14.84 -12.32 24.26
C GLU A 413 -13.42 -12.75 24.67
N ALA A 414 -12.38 -12.20 24.03
CA ALA A 414 -11.00 -12.57 24.31
C ALA A 414 -10.56 -12.16 25.73
N GLY A 415 -10.58 -13.12 26.66
CA GLY A 415 -10.08 -12.94 28.03
C GLY A 415 -8.54 -12.93 28.15
N ASN A 416 -7.84 -13.22 27.06
CA ASN A 416 -6.38 -13.20 26.96
C ASN A 416 -5.94 -12.46 25.68
N PRO A 417 -4.66 -12.07 25.56
CA PRO A 417 -4.11 -11.57 24.30
C PRO A 417 -4.39 -12.55 23.16
N LEU A 418 -5.13 -12.09 22.15
CA LEU A 418 -5.56 -12.75 20.94
C LEU A 418 -4.70 -12.24 19.78
N THR A 419 -4.06 -13.15 19.07
CA THR A 419 -3.33 -12.82 17.83
C THR A 419 -4.24 -12.92 16.61
N HIS A 420 -3.88 -12.28 15.51
CA HIS A 420 -4.62 -12.40 14.25
C HIS A 420 -4.67 -13.85 13.72
N VAL A 421 -3.62 -14.65 13.98
CA VAL A 421 -3.59 -16.08 13.64
C VAL A 421 -4.63 -16.85 14.47
N GLN A 422 -4.66 -16.63 15.79
CA GLN A 422 -5.64 -17.25 16.67
C GLN A 422 -7.06 -16.84 16.31
N LEU A 423 -7.29 -15.55 16.05
CA LEU A 423 -8.57 -15.04 15.56
C LEU A 423 -9.02 -15.82 14.32
N CYS A 424 -8.14 -15.94 13.32
CA CYS A 424 -8.46 -16.62 12.07
C CYS A 424 -8.79 -18.11 12.29
N ASP A 425 -8.02 -18.80 13.13
CA ASP A 425 -8.24 -20.21 13.44
C ASP A 425 -9.55 -20.44 14.22
N GLU A 426 -9.94 -19.49 15.08
CA GLU A 426 -11.22 -19.52 15.79
C GLU A 426 -12.42 -19.30 14.87
N ILE A 427 -12.37 -18.27 14.01
CA ILE A 427 -13.55 -17.87 13.21
C ILE A 427 -13.81 -18.77 12.02
N LYS A 428 -12.78 -19.41 11.44
CA LYS A 428 -12.92 -20.35 10.30
C LYS A 428 -14.01 -21.41 10.50
N PRO A 429 -13.95 -22.25 11.55
CA PRO A 429 -14.97 -23.26 11.78
C PRO A 429 -16.33 -22.69 12.25
N LEU A 430 -16.36 -21.45 12.76
CA LEU A 430 -17.60 -20.80 13.19
C LEU A 430 -18.41 -20.30 11.98
N VAL A 431 -17.75 -19.59 11.07
CA VAL A 431 -18.33 -19.09 9.81
C VAL A 431 -18.85 -20.26 8.97
N ALA A 432 -18.02 -21.29 8.76
CA ALA A 432 -18.42 -22.46 7.97
C ALA A 432 -19.67 -23.14 8.53
N ARG A 433 -19.69 -23.43 9.85
CA ARG A 433 -20.85 -24.06 10.51
C ARG A 433 -22.10 -23.19 10.47
N TYR A 434 -21.96 -21.88 10.62
CA TYR A 434 -23.10 -20.97 10.53
C TYR A 434 -23.70 -21.00 9.13
N VAL A 435 -22.88 -20.95 8.09
CA VAL A 435 -23.36 -20.94 6.70
C VAL A 435 -24.00 -22.28 6.33
N GLU A 436 -23.36 -23.41 6.65
CA GLU A 436 -23.91 -24.75 6.39
C GLU A 436 -25.27 -24.96 7.07
N ARG A 437 -25.44 -24.45 8.29
CA ARG A 437 -26.70 -24.57 9.05
C ARG A 437 -27.82 -23.69 8.49
N ASN A 438 -27.51 -22.48 8.02
CA ASN A 438 -28.51 -21.46 7.69
C ASN A 438 -28.77 -21.30 6.19
N PHE A 439 -27.86 -21.77 5.33
CA PHE A 439 -27.92 -21.63 3.89
C PHE A 439 -27.65 -22.98 3.22
N SER A 440 -28.72 -23.74 2.99
CA SER A 440 -28.64 -25.09 2.44
C SER A 440 -27.85 -25.14 1.12
N GLY A 441 -26.86 -26.04 1.07
CA GLY A 441 -26.00 -26.25 -0.10
C GLY A 441 -25.01 -25.12 -0.37
N LYS A 442 -24.81 -24.19 0.57
CA LYS A 442 -23.85 -23.09 0.45
C LYS A 442 -22.65 -23.31 1.38
N LYS A 443 -21.54 -22.68 1.00
CA LYS A 443 -20.29 -22.67 1.76
C LYS A 443 -19.74 -21.26 1.80
N GLN A 444 -19.01 -20.98 2.88
CA GLN A 444 -18.21 -19.79 3.04
C GLN A 444 -16.97 -20.17 3.86
N THR A 445 -15.82 -20.10 3.22
CA THR A 445 -14.53 -20.51 3.81
C THR A 445 -13.65 -19.29 4.02
N VAL A 446 -13.40 -18.95 5.28
CA VAL A 446 -12.49 -17.86 5.64
C VAL A 446 -11.05 -18.24 5.24
N VAL A 447 -10.38 -17.34 4.54
CA VAL A 447 -9.00 -17.50 4.08
C VAL A 447 -8.11 -16.42 4.69
N MET A 448 -6.83 -16.73 4.88
CA MET A 448 -5.86 -15.77 5.42
C MET A 448 -4.52 -15.85 4.69
N GLN A 449 -4.02 -14.69 4.26
CA GLN A 449 -2.62 -14.50 3.90
C GLN A 449 -1.96 -13.99 5.16
N ASP A 450 -0.89 -14.64 5.58
CA ASP A 450 -0.10 -14.13 6.68
C ASP A 450 1.35 -14.05 6.23
N ASP A 451 1.80 -12.81 6.12
CA ASP A 451 3.15 -12.47 5.75
C ASP A 451 3.89 -11.82 6.91
N MET A 452 3.28 -11.72 8.11
CA MET A 452 3.90 -11.08 9.28
C MET A 452 5.09 -11.87 9.82
N THR A 453 6.14 -11.15 10.20
CA THR A 453 7.33 -11.75 10.84
C THR A 453 7.03 -12.32 12.22
N GLU A 454 6.11 -11.67 12.93
CA GLU A 454 5.63 -12.09 14.24
C GLU A 454 4.10 -11.93 14.31
N PRO A 455 3.38 -12.83 15.02
CA PRO A 455 1.95 -12.70 15.20
C PRO A 455 1.56 -11.34 15.81
N LEU A 456 0.80 -10.53 15.07
CA LEU A 456 0.18 -9.32 15.61
C LEU A 456 -0.82 -9.67 16.71
N VAL A 457 -0.59 -9.14 17.91
CA VAL A 457 -1.54 -9.15 19.03
C VAL A 457 -2.59 -8.06 18.80
N LEU A 458 -3.84 -8.47 18.69
CA LEU A 458 -4.98 -7.60 18.40
C LEU A 458 -5.35 -6.75 19.62
N ASN A 459 -5.47 -7.36 20.80
CA ASN A 459 -5.86 -6.73 22.06
C ASN A 459 -4.67 -6.61 23.03
N PRO A 460 -3.85 -5.55 22.90
CA PRO A 460 -2.82 -5.27 23.88
C PRO A 460 -3.51 -4.94 25.21
N ARG A 461 -3.13 -5.65 26.28
CA ARG A 461 -3.71 -5.49 27.63
C ARG A 461 -3.59 -4.08 28.17
#